data_AF-A0A9D1NFX9-F1
#
_entry.id   AF-A0A9D1NFX9-F1
#
_cell.length_a   1.000
_cell.length_b   1.000
_cell.length_c   1.000
_cell.angle_alpha   90.00
_cell.angle_beta   90.00
_cell.angle_gamma   90.00
#
_symmetry.space_group_name_H-M   'P 1'
#
loop_
_entity.id
_entity.type
_entity.pdbx_description
1 polymer ?
#
loop_
_entity_poly.entity_id
_entity_poly.type
_entity_poly.pdbx_seq_one_letter_code
_entity_poly.pdbx_strand_id
1 'polypeptide(L)'
;MLLYKLDFCNIEEDYKKLIQSLESIKNFTIKENNETFANSTFVVKLYISLIYEYSKFLQEIKKDNFRGSWNCLQDCIDIIDLYSKYESSKSIKELINYFEKIERLYPYKVFSSIEAKFSNITCSICGRDILDTLCNHRAGEIYFGEMCHEVINKIERLDAVALVTSPQDKRCIVELVEDSNEEKFNLLKGIKSLLLIPLNDFIIKKINKPKVVNTKIITKGKLVVTPTYQIKISINNMY
;
A
#
# COMPACT_ATOMS: atom_id res chain seq x y z
N MET A 1 16.07 13.21 -12.91
CA MET A 1 16.13 12.86 -14.36
C MET A 1 16.62 11.42 -14.61
N LEU A 2 16.33 10.44 -13.73
CA LEU A 2 16.74 9.03 -13.88
C LEU A 2 15.57 8.02 -13.89
N LEU A 3 14.35 8.45 -13.57
CA LEU A 3 13.18 7.55 -13.47
C LEU A 3 12.40 7.36 -14.78
N TYR A 4 12.66 8.18 -15.82
CA TYR A 4 11.88 8.17 -17.07
C TYR A 4 12.22 7.01 -18.04
N LYS A 5 13.23 6.20 -17.73
CA LYS A 5 13.68 5.05 -18.55
C LYS A 5 13.83 3.76 -17.75
N LEU A 6 13.08 3.60 -16.65
CA LEU A 6 13.04 2.30 -15.97
C LEU A 6 12.15 1.36 -16.79
N ASP A 7 12.80 0.58 -17.66
CA ASP A 7 12.17 -0.55 -18.31
C ASP A 7 12.08 -1.69 -17.29
N PHE A 8 10.94 -1.80 -16.61
CA PHE A 8 10.72 -2.76 -15.52
C PHE A 8 10.54 -4.22 -15.99
N CYS A 9 11.05 -4.57 -17.18
CA CYS A 9 10.79 -5.87 -17.82
C CYS A 9 11.22 -7.07 -16.97
N ASN A 10 12.18 -6.91 -16.04
CA ASN A 10 12.70 -8.01 -15.20
C ASN A 10 12.66 -7.71 -13.68
N ILE A 11 11.72 -6.88 -13.22
CA ILE A 11 11.75 -6.37 -11.84
C ILE A 11 11.77 -7.46 -10.76
N GLU A 12 11.09 -8.58 -10.99
CA GLU A 12 11.08 -9.69 -10.03
C GLU A 12 12.44 -10.38 -9.94
N GLU A 13 13.16 -10.51 -11.04
CA GLU A 13 14.50 -11.09 -11.07
C GLU A 13 15.51 -10.17 -10.38
N ASP A 14 15.46 -8.87 -10.66
CA ASP A 14 16.33 -7.87 -10.04
C ASP A 14 16.08 -7.78 -8.52
N TYR A 15 14.81 -7.80 -8.10
CA TYR A 15 14.44 -7.86 -6.69
C TYR A 15 15.03 -9.10 -6.01
N LYS A 16 14.87 -10.30 -6.60
CA LYS A 16 15.43 -11.54 -6.05
C LYS A 16 16.94 -11.46 -5.89
N LYS A 17 17.67 -10.94 -6.89
CA LYS A 17 19.13 -10.75 -6.83
C LYS A 17 19.55 -9.78 -5.72
N LEU A 18 18.84 -8.66 -5.57
CA LEU A 18 19.11 -7.69 -4.51
C LEU A 18 18.87 -8.29 -3.12
N ILE A 19 17.76 -8.98 -2.93
CA ILE A 19 17.44 -9.65 -1.65
C ILE A 19 18.47 -10.73 -1.33
N GLN A 20 18.88 -11.55 -2.29
CA GLN A 20 19.91 -12.58 -2.09
C GLN A 20 21.27 -11.96 -1.69
N SER A 21 21.63 -10.84 -2.31
CA SER A 21 22.87 -10.12 -1.97
C SER A 21 22.80 -9.56 -0.56
N LEU A 22 21.66 -8.98 -0.17
CA LEU A 22 21.44 -8.43 1.15
C LEU A 22 21.42 -9.52 2.23
N GLU A 23 20.86 -10.70 1.93
CA GLU A 23 20.86 -11.86 2.81
C GLU A 23 22.29 -12.38 3.06
N SER A 24 23.14 -12.33 2.03
CA SER A 24 24.56 -12.67 2.16
C SER A 24 25.29 -11.68 3.09
N ILE A 25 24.99 -10.38 2.98
CA ILE A 25 25.53 -9.35 3.89
C ILE A 25 25.03 -9.58 5.32
N LYS A 26 23.73 -9.84 5.50
CA LYS A 26 23.13 -10.14 6.81
C LYS A 26 23.83 -11.34 7.47
N ASN A 27 24.02 -12.42 6.73
CA ASN A 27 24.70 -13.61 7.23
C ASN A 27 26.17 -13.35 7.61
N PHE A 28 26.87 -12.49 6.87
CA PHE A 28 28.21 -12.07 7.23
C PHE A 28 28.21 -11.26 8.54
N THR A 29 27.31 -10.28 8.69
CA THR A 29 27.26 -9.43 9.89
C THR A 29 26.82 -10.19 11.14
N ILE A 30 25.93 -11.19 11.00
CA ILE A 30 25.57 -12.12 12.08
C ILE A 30 26.78 -12.94 12.53
N LYS A 31 27.60 -13.45 11.60
CA LYS A 31 28.82 -14.22 11.94
C LYS A 31 29.84 -13.36 12.70
N GLU A 32 29.94 -12.08 12.36
CA GLU A 32 30.76 -11.10 13.07
C GLU A 32 30.12 -10.62 14.39
N ASN A 33 28.97 -11.19 14.78
CA ASN A 33 28.18 -10.80 15.95
C ASN A 33 27.86 -9.30 16.00
N ASN A 34 27.64 -8.69 14.83
CA ASN A 34 27.41 -7.27 14.67
C ASN A 34 25.92 -6.98 14.42
N GLU A 35 25.17 -6.92 15.51
CA GLU A 35 23.71 -6.72 15.49
C GLU A 35 23.30 -5.42 14.79
N THR A 36 24.00 -4.31 15.05
CA THR A 36 23.69 -3.00 14.44
C THR A 36 23.72 -3.07 12.91
N PHE A 37 24.74 -3.69 12.34
CA PHE A 37 24.83 -3.86 10.89
C PHE A 37 23.82 -4.88 10.37
N ALA A 38 23.58 -5.98 11.08
CA ALA A 38 22.53 -6.94 10.72
C ALA A 38 21.14 -6.26 10.69
N ASN A 39 20.80 -5.47 11.71
CA ASN A 39 19.54 -4.72 11.78
C ASN A 39 19.42 -3.69 10.65
N SER A 40 20.54 -3.06 10.27
CA SER A 40 20.56 -2.13 9.13
C SER A 40 20.19 -2.83 7.81
N THR A 41 20.53 -4.12 7.64
CA THR A 41 20.12 -4.87 6.44
C THR A 41 18.59 -5.01 6.34
N PHE A 42 17.88 -5.15 7.46
CA PHE A 42 16.42 -5.18 7.46
C PHE A 42 15.83 -3.85 7.00
N VAL A 43 16.37 -2.72 7.46
CA VAL A 43 15.92 -1.39 7.04
C VAL A 43 16.15 -1.17 5.54
N VAL A 44 17.29 -1.61 5.01
CA VAL A 44 17.57 -1.60 3.57
C VAL A 44 16.60 -2.50 2.80
N LYS A 45 16.27 -3.68 3.34
CA LYS A 45 15.29 -4.62 2.75
C LYS A 45 13.92 -3.99 2.62
N LEU A 46 13.45 -3.24 3.62
CA LEU A 46 12.20 -2.49 3.56
C LEU A 46 12.20 -1.49 2.39
N TYR A 47 13.26 -0.71 2.25
CA TYR A 47 13.37 0.27 1.17
C TYR A 47 13.38 -0.38 -0.23
N ILE A 48 14.14 -1.46 -0.40
CA ILE A 48 14.16 -2.23 -1.68
C ILE A 48 12.78 -2.81 -1.96
N SER A 49 12.11 -3.36 -0.95
CA SER A 49 10.76 -3.92 -1.09
C SER A 49 9.73 -2.85 -1.43
N LEU A 50 9.86 -1.64 -0.88
CA LEU A 50 8.99 -0.52 -1.22
C LEU A 50 9.08 -0.16 -2.71
N ILE A 51 10.30 -0.07 -3.25
CA ILE A 51 10.53 0.20 -4.67
C ILE A 51 9.91 -0.92 -5.52
N TYR A 52 10.13 -2.17 -5.13
CA TYR A 52 9.57 -3.33 -5.82
C TYR A 52 8.04 -3.31 -5.85
N GLU A 53 7.39 -3.10 -4.72
CA GLU A 53 5.93 -3.00 -4.63
C GLU A 53 5.37 -1.82 -5.43
N TYR A 54 6.04 -0.66 -5.36
CA TYR A 54 5.60 0.51 -6.11
C TYR A 54 5.70 0.31 -7.61
N SER A 55 6.74 -0.38 -8.07
CA SER A 55 6.85 -0.73 -9.48
C SER A 55 5.84 -1.78 -9.92
N LYS A 56 5.48 -2.76 -9.08
CA LYS A 56 4.34 -3.65 -9.35
C LYS A 56 3.04 -2.86 -9.46
N PHE A 57 2.81 -1.91 -8.56
CA PHE A 57 1.68 -0.98 -8.66
C PHE A 57 1.64 -0.28 -10.03
N LEU A 58 2.77 0.27 -10.51
CA LEU A 58 2.85 0.91 -11.82
C LEU A 58 2.55 -0.07 -12.98
N GLN A 59 3.02 -1.31 -12.90
CA GLN A 59 2.72 -2.34 -13.89
C GLN A 59 1.23 -2.69 -13.94
N GLU A 60 0.58 -2.82 -12.78
CA GLU A 60 -0.85 -3.11 -12.70
C GLU A 60 -1.70 -1.93 -13.19
N ILE A 61 -1.31 -0.68 -12.87
CA ILE A 61 -1.92 0.52 -13.46
C ILE A 61 -1.76 0.52 -14.99
N LYS A 62 -0.60 0.15 -15.53
CA LYS A 62 -0.36 0.07 -16.98
C LYS A 62 -1.32 -0.92 -17.65
N LYS A 63 -1.62 -2.06 -17.01
CA LYS A 63 -2.53 -3.11 -17.48
C LYS A 63 -4.01 -2.86 -17.20
N ASP A 64 -4.37 -1.73 -16.58
CA ASP A 64 -5.72 -1.44 -16.09
C ASP A 64 -6.26 -2.45 -15.06
N ASN A 65 -5.38 -3.20 -14.39
CA ASN A 65 -5.76 -4.07 -13.29
C ASN A 65 -5.82 -3.29 -11.98
N PHE A 66 -6.89 -2.51 -11.80
CA PHE A 66 -7.04 -1.65 -10.62
C PHE A 66 -7.19 -2.42 -9.31
N ARG A 67 -7.76 -3.64 -9.35
CA ARG A 67 -7.85 -4.49 -8.15
C ARG A 67 -6.47 -4.98 -7.71
N GLY A 68 -5.61 -5.35 -8.67
CA GLY A 68 -4.22 -5.72 -8.42
C GLY A 68 -3.38 -4.53 -7.94
N SER A 69 -3.49 -3.38 -8.60
CA SER A 69 -2.76 -2.17 -8.18
C SER A 69 -3.16 -1.71 -6.78
N TRP A 70 -4.41 -1.91 -6.35
CA TRP A 70 -4.80 -1.65 -4.96
C TRP A 70 -3.99 -2.46 -3.96
N ASN A 71 -3.82 -3.77 -4.20
CA ASN A 71 -3.04 -4.62 -3.28
C ASN A 71 -1.60 -4.13 -3.19
N CYS A 72 -0.96 -3.87 -4.34
CA CYS A 72 0.41 -3.34 -4.36
C CYS A 72 0.53 -1.98 -3.66
N LEU A 73 -0.48 -1.11 -3.79
CA LEU A 73 -0.50 0.18 -3.08
C LEU A 73 -0.58 -0.02 -1.56
N GLN A 74 -1.43 -0.93 -1.09
CA GLN A 74 -1.50 -1.27 0.33
C GLN A 74 -0.18 -1.86 0.82
N ASP A 75 0.49 -2.69 0.00
CA ASP A 75 1.82 -3.22 0.32
C ASP A 75 2.86 -2.07 0.44
N CYS A 76 2.81 -1.07 -0.45
CA CYS A 76 3.63 0.13 -0.32
C CYS A 76 3.36 0.89 1.00
N ILE A 77 2.08 1.07 1.36
CA ILE A 77 1.67 1.79 2.58
C ILE A 77 2.17 1.06 3.83
N ASP A 78 1.95 -0.25 3.93
CA ASP A 78 2.42 -1.04 5.07
C ASP A 78 3.94 -1.01 5.21
N ILE A 79 4.67 -1.10 4.09
CA ILE A 79 6.14 -1.05 4.09
C ILE A 79 6.63 0.34 4.50
N ILE A 80 6.08 1.42 3.96
CA ILE A 80 6.55 2.78 4.30
C ILE A 80 6.19 3.15 5.74
N ASP A 81 5.04 2.71 6.25
CA ASP A 81 4.65 2.92 7.65
C ASP A 81 5.62 2.21 8.59
N LEU A 82 6.01 0.97 8.26
CA LEU A 82 7.04 0.26 9.01
C LEU A 82 8.41 0.93 8.88
N TYR A 83 8.83 1.30 7.67
CA TYR A 83 10.10 1.98 7.42
C TYR A 83 10.20 3.31 8.17
N SER A 84 9.09 4.04 8.30
CA SER A 84 9.04 5.34 8.98
C SER A 84 9.36 5.30 10.47
N LYS A 85 9.28 4.11 11.09
CA LYS A 85 9.72 3.88 12.48
C LYS A 85 11.24 3.97 12.64
N TYR A 86 11.98 3.69 11.57
CA TYR A 86 13.45 3.66 11.56
C TYR A 86 14.07 4.87 10.85
N GLU A 87 13.34 5.51 9.94
CA GLU A 87 13.78 6.67 9.18
C GLU A 87 12.66 7.72 9.08
N SER A 88 12.85 8.89 9.67
CA SER A 88 11.80 9.91 9.82
C SER A 88 12.05 11.19 9.03
N SER A 89 12.82 11.13 7.93
CA SER A 89 13.07 12.30 7.08
C SER A 89 11.80 12.89 6.46
N LYS A 90 11.91 14.16 6.05
CA LYS A 90 10.83 14.88 5.34
C LYS A 90 10.37 14.13 4.09
N SER A 91 11.29 13.54 3.34
CA SER A 91 11.00 12.79 2.12
C SER A 91 10.11 11.57 2.38
N ILE A 92 10.28 10.89 3.52
CA ILE A 92 9.42 9.76 3.91
C ILE A 92 8.00 10.22 4.19
N LYS A 93 7.83 11.35 4.90
CA LYS A 93 6.50 11.94 5.14
C LYS A 93 5.81 12.37 3.84
N GLU A 94 6.57 12.92 2.90
CA GLU A 94 6.05 13.28 1.57
C GLU A 94 5.61 12.03 0.79
N LEU A 95 6.36 10.93 0.89
CA LEU A 95 6.02 9.67 0.24
C LEU A 95 4.77 9.00 0.84
N ILE A 96 4.63 9.00 2.17
CA ILE A 96 3.40 8.55 2.86
C ILE A 96 2.20 9.34 2.35
N ASN A 97 2.29 10.68 2.38
CA ASN A 97 1.23 11.56 1.87
C ASN A 97 0.91 11.29 0.40
N TYR A 98 1.91 10.97 -0.41
CA TYR A 98 1.72 10.62 -1.82
C TYR A 98 0.91 9.33 -1.98
N PHE A 99 1.24 8.26 -1.27
CA PHE A 99 0.47 7.00 -1.34
C PHE A 99 -0.94 7.16 -0.79
N GLU A 100 -1.14 7.89 0.31
CA GLU A 100 -2.48 8.21 0.82
C GLU A 100 -3.33 8.99 -0.19
N LYS A 101 -2.74 9.93 -0.94
CA LYS A 101 -3.44 10.65 -2.01
C LYS A 101 -3.90 9.68 -3.10
N ILE A 102 -3.05 8.75 -3.51
CA ILE A 102 -3.41 7.72 -4.49
C ILE A 102 -4.51 6.82 -3.94
N GLU A 103 -4.41 6.40 -2.69
CA GLU A 103 -5.40 5.53 -2.04
C GLU A 103 -6.81 6.13 -2.12
N ARG A 104 -6.94 7.45 -1.90
CA ARG A 104 -8.23 8.17 -1.95
C ARG A 104 -8.89 8.16 -3.34
N LEU A 105 -8.15 7.86 -4.40
CA LEU A 105 -8.69 7.74 -5.76
C LEU A 105 -9.48 6.44 -5.96
N TYR A 106 -9.24 5.43 -5.13
CA TYR A 106 -9.92 4.15 -5.25
C TYR A 106 -11.35 4.24 -4.69
N PRO A 107 -12.30 3.52 -5.31
CA PRO A 107 -13.70 3.56 -4.96
C PRO A 107 -14.05 2.73 -3.72
N TYR A 108 -13.09 2.00 -3.14
CA TYR A 108 -13.35 1.13 -2.00
C TYR A 108 -13.69 1.93 -0.73
N LYS A 109 -14.76 1.52 -0.05
CA LYS A 109 -15.29 2.16 1.17
C LYS A 109 -15.75 1.18 2.25
N VAL A 110 -15.97 -0.08 1.89
CA VAL A 110 -16.47 -1.12 2.81
C VAL A 110 -15.50 -2.30 2.74
N PHE A 111 -15.11 -2.76 3.92
CA PHE A 111 -14.12 -3.82 4.10
C PHE A 111 -14.63 -4.80 5.14
N SER A 112 -14.12 -6.03 5.10
CA SER A 112 -14.35 -7.02 6.14
C SER A 112 -13.25 -6.96 7.19
N SER A 113 -13.62 -7.14 8.45
CA SER A 113 -12.70 -7.27 9.57
C SER A 113 -13.11 -8.48 10.41
N ILE A 114 -12.13 -9.29 10.79
CA ILE A 114 -12.38 -10.53 11.53
C ILE A 114 -12.32 -10.29 13.04
N GLU A 115 -13.20 -10.97 13.77
CA GLU A 115 -13.09 -11.15 15.21
C GLU A 115 -12.86 -12.64 15.46
N ALA A 116 -11.69 -12.99 16.00
CA ALA A 116 -11.32 -14.36 16.26
C ALA A 116 -10.58 -14.48 17.59
N LYS A 117 -10.78 -15.61 18.27
CA LYS A 117 -10.05 -15.99 19.46
C LYS A 117 -8.82 -16.79 19.07
N PHE A 118 -7.66 -16.28 19.45
CA PHE A 118 -6.37 -16.94 19.25
C PHE A 118 -5.87 -17.58 20.53
N SER A 119 -5.06 -18.62 20.39
CA SER A 119 -4.26 -19.18 21.48
C SER A 119 -2.88 -19.57 20.95
N ASN A 120 -1.95 -19.83 21.86
CA ASN A 120 -0.59 -20.24 21.51
C ASN A 120 0.09 -19.24 20.56
N ILE A 121 0.29 -18.02 21.06
CA ILE A 121 0.96 -16.94 20.32
C ILE A 121 2.42 -16.93 20.74
N THR A 122 3.33 -17.08 19.78
CA THR A 122 4.78 -17.16 20.05
C THR A 122 5.54 -16.01 19.40
N CYS A 123 6.67 -15.63 19.99
CA CYS A 123 7.61 -14.68 19.42
C CYS A 123 8.32 -15.28 18.19
N SER A 124 8.40 -14.55 17.08
CA SER A 124 9.10 -14.99 15.87
C SER A 124 10.62 -15.13 16.02
N ILE A 125 11.24 -14.47 17.01
CA ILE A 125 12.69 -14.49 17.22
C ILE A 125 13.14 -15.65 18.09
N CYS A 126 12.46 -15.90 19.22
CA CYS A 126 12.86 -16.95 20.17
C CYS A 126 11.91 -18.15 20.24
N GLY A 127 10.75 -18.10 19.57
CA GLY A 127 9.75 -19.17 19.58
C GLY A 127 9.00 -19.38 20.90
N ARG A 128 9.29 -18.57 21.93
CA ARG A 128 8.61 -18.64 23.24
C ARG A 128 7.22 -18.02 23.16
N ASP A 129 6.35 -18.41 24.08
CA ASP A 129 5.06 -17.75 24.27
C ASP A 129 5.28 -16.25 24.57
N ILE A 130 4.44 -15.38 24.02
CA ILE A 130 4.57 -13.93 24.21
C ILE A 130 4.35 -13.47 25.67
N LEU A 131 3.73 -14.32 26.50
CA LEU A 131 3.54 -14.10 27.94
C LEU A 131 4.69 -14.69 28.78
N ASP A 132 5.65 -15.40 28.19
CA ASP A 132 6.83 -15.92 28.88
C ASP A 132 7.73 -14.74 29.32
N THR A 133 7.98 -14.63 30.62
CA THR A 133 8.84 -13.57 31.19
C THR A 133 10.30 -13.68 30.77
N LEU A 134 10.71 -14.83 30.21
CA LEU A 134 12.04 -15.02 29.62
C LEU A 134 12.15 -14.50 28.17
N CYS A 135 11.04 -14.11 27.55
CA CYS A 135 11.06 -13.45 26.25
C CYS A 135 11.37 -11.95 26.42
N ASN A 136 12.56 -11.53 25.97
CA ASN A 136 12.97 -10.13 26.00
C ASN A 136 12.78 -9.42 24.65
N HIS A 137 12.11 -10.05 23.68
CA HIS A 137 11.88 -9.48 22.35
C HIS A 137 10.55 -8.73 22.29
N ARG A 138 10.56 -7.52 21.73
CA ARG A 138 9.37 -6.70 21.56
C ARG A 138 8.91 -6.71 20.11
N ALA A 139 7.63 -6.96 19.89
CA ALA A 139 7.02 -6.90 18.56
C ALA A 139 7.26 -5.53 17.91
N GLY A 140 7.70 -5.54 16.66
CA GLY A 140 8.07 -4.35 15.89
C GLY A 140 9.53 -3.90 16.03
N GLU A 141 10.33 -4.49 16.92
CA GLU A 141 11.77 -4.24 17.02
C GLU A 141 12.58 -5.23 16.16
N ILE A 142 13.80 -4.85 15.76
CA ILE A 142 14.70 -5.66 14.92
C ILE A 142 15.77 -6.32 15.79
N TYR A 143 15.99 -7.62 15.59
CA TYR A 143 17.01 -8.42 16.24
C TYR A 143 17.78 -9.20 15.18
N PHE A 144 19.09 -8.95 15.07
CA PHE A 144 19.99 -9.58 14.09
C PHE A 144 19.44 -9.60 12.65
N GLY A 145 18.82 -8.49 12.22
CA GLY A 145 18.29 -8.33 10.86
C GLY A 145 16.92 -8.97 10.62
N GLU A 146 16.23 -9.42 11.67
CA GLU A 146 14.84 -9.89 11.60
C GLU A 146 13.95 -9.06 12.52
N MET A 147 12.76 -8.69 12.06
CA MET A 147 11.78 -7.99 12.90
C MET A 147 10.97 -8.98 13.73
N CYS A 148 10.93 -8.75 15.03
CA CYS A 148 10.09 -9.50 15.94
C CYS A 148 8.62 -9.23 15.64
N HIS A 149 7.84 -10.30 15.50
CA HIS A 149 6.40 -10.27 15.35
C HIS A 149 5.76 -11.46 16.05
N GLU A 150 4.46 -11.38 16.25
CA GLU A 150 3.68 -12.43 16.87
C GLU A 150 3.32 -13.48 15.84
N VAL A 151 3.55 -14.75 16.17
CA VAL A 151 3.17 -15.91 15.36
C VAL A 151 1.97 -16.56 16.03
N ILE A 152 0.82 -16.44 15.39
CA ILE A 152 -0.43 -17.08 15.84
C ILE A 152 -0.39 -18.55 15.38
N ASN A 153 -0.12 -19.47 16.30
CA ASN A 153 -0.03 -20.90 15.97
C ASN A 153 -1.40 -21.59 15.96
N LYS A 154 -2.39 -21.03 16.65
CA LYS A 154 -3.73 -21.62 16.74
C LYS A 154 -4.83 -20.56 16.76
N ILE A 155 -5.77 -20.72 15.83
CA ILE A 155 -7.07 -20.02 15.86
C ILE A 155 -8.05 -20.95 16.57
N GLU A 156 -8.51 -20.57 17.75
CA GLU A 156 -9.47 -21.38 18.53
C GLU A 156 -10.87 -21.29 17.94
N ARG A 157 -11.28 -20.08 17.55
CA ARG A 157 -12.63 -19.82 17.03
C ARG A 157 -12.66 -18.52 16.24
N LEU A 158 -13.45 -18.50 15.17
CA LEU A 158 -13.88 -17.29 14.49
C LEU A 158 -15.24 -16.89 15.06
N ASP A 159 -15.31 -15.71 15.67
CA ASP A 159 -16.52 -15.21 16.35
C ASP A 159 -17.41 -14.41 15.39
N ALA A 160 -16.83 -13.51 14.60
CA ALA A 160 -17.57 -12.68 13.67
C ALA A 160 -16.72 -12.19 12.49
N VAL A 161 -17.42 -11.71 11.46
CA VAL A 161 -16.85 -10.89 10.38
C VAL A 161 -17.70 -9.63 10.28
N ALA A 162 -17.11 -8.48 10.61
CA ALA A 162 -17.78 -7.18 10.60
C ALA A 162 -17.52 -6.44 9.28
N LEU A 163 -18.52 -5.69 8.82
CA LEU A 163 -18.36 -4.71 7.72
C LEU A 163 -17.97 -3.36 8.32
N VAL A 164 -16.81 -2.84 7.91
CA VAL A 164 -16.21 -1.62 8.46
C VAL A 164 -15.74 -0.68 7.35
N THR A 165 -15.61 0.61 7.68
CA THR A 165 -15.08 1.64 6.77
C THR A 165 -13.59 1.92 7.00
N SER A 166 -13.04 1.47 8.13
CA SER A 166 -11.66 1.71 8.55
C SER A 166 -11.05 0.42 9.11
N PRO A 167 -10.75 -0.58 8.27
CA PRO A 167 -10.14 -1.84 8.70
C PRO A 167 -8.64 -1.66 9.00
N GLN A 168 -8.06 -2.62 9.70
CA GLN A 168 -6.59 -2.76 9.78
C GLN A 168 -5.99 -3.21 8.44
N ASP A 169 -6.61 -4.20 7.77
CA ASP A 169 -6.21 -4.61 6.42
C ASP A 169 -7.23 -4.12 5.39
N LYS A 170 -6.84 -3.10 4.62
CA LYS A 170 -7.66 -2.53 3.54
C LYS A 170 -7.67 -3.39 2.27
N ARG A 171 -6.95 -4.52 2.22
CA ARG A 171 -7.04 -5.50 1.12
C ARG A 171 -8.31 -6.35 1.21
N CYS A 172 -8.91 -6.44 2.40
CA CYS A 172 -10.16 -7.15 2.70
C CYS A 172 -11.40 -6.39 2.17
N ILE A 173 -11.40 -6.04 0.88
CA ILE A 173 -12.50 -5.31 0.25
C ILE A 173 -13.73 -6.22 0.14
N VAL A 174 -14.90 -5.66 0.45
CA VAL A 174 -16.18 -6.30 0.13
C VAL A 174 -16.69 -5.70 -1.18
N GLU A 175 -16.72 -6.52 -2.23
CA GLU A 175 -17.27 -6.17 -3.54
C GLU A 175 -18.56 -6.93 -3.77
N LEU A 176 -19.61 -6.27 -4.24
CA LEU A 176 -20.81 -6.96 -4.70
C LEU A 176 -20.54 -7.58 -6.06
N VAL A 177 -21.15 -8.73 -6.35
CA VAL A 177 -20.97 -9.43 -7.64
C VAL A 177 -21.38 -8.56 -8.83
N GLU A 178 -22.30 -7.61 -8.61
CA GLU A 178 -22.77 -6.63 -9.60
C GLU A 178 -21.84 -5.40 -9.72
N ASP A 179 -20.85 -5.23 -8.84
CA ASP A 179 -19.87 -4.14 -8.83
C ASP A 179 -18.69 -4.35 -9.80
N SER A 180 -18.80 -5.27 -10.77
CA SER A 180 -17.81 -5.43 -11.84
C SER A 180 -17.78 -4.23 -12.81
N ASN A 181 -18.56 -3.18 -12.54
CA ASN A 181 -18.62 -1.98 -13.35
C ASN A 181 -17.25 -1.29 -13.44
N GLU A 182 -16.65 -1.37 -14.64
CA GLU A 182 -15.46 -0.61 -15.02
C GLU A 182 -15.58 0.90 -14.74
N GLU A 183 -16.80 1.43 -14.69
CA GLU A 183 -17.08 2.84 -14.41
C GLU A 183 -16.59 3.30 -13.05
N LYS A 184 -16.51 2.40 -12.05
CA LYS A 184 -16.06 2.76 -10.69
C LYS A 184 -14.60 3.22 -10.65
N PHE A 185 -13.80 2.85 -11.66
CA PHE A 185 -12.40 3.25 -11.80
C PHE A 185 -12.18 4.38 -12.82
N ASN A 186 -13.24 5.07 -13.27
CA ASN A 186 -13.13 6.18 -14.23
C ASN A 186 -12.14 7.27 -13.79
N LEU A 187 -12.04 7.52 -12.48
CA LEU A 187 -11.04 8.45 -11.95
C LEU A 187 -9.62 7.94 -12.21
N LEU A 188 -9.30 6.70 -11.86
CA LEU A 188 -7.97 6.12 -12.11
C LEU A 188 -7.65 6.08 -13.60
N LYS A 189 -8.61 5.67 -14.45
CA LYS A 189 -8.48 5.69 -15.91
C LYS A 189 -8.16 7.09 -16.44
N GLY A 190 -8.87 8.12 -15.96
CA GLY A 190 -8.69 9.51 -16.40
C GLY A 190 -7.34 10.11 -16.04
N ILE A 191 -6.63 9.53 -15.06
CA ILE A 191 -5.38 10.07 -14.52
C ILE A 191 -4.20 9.11 -14.67
N LYS A 192 -4.43 7.97 -15.31
CA LYS A 192 -3.47 6.88 -15.50
C LYS A 192 -2.13 7.39 -16.03
N SER A 193 -2.15 8.28 -17.03
CA SER A 193 -0.93 8.85 -17.60
C SER A 193 -0.10 9.63 -16.58
N LEU A 194 -0.75 10.27 -15.60
CA LEU A 194 -0.09 10.97 -14.50
C LEU A 194 0.51 10.00 -13.49
N LEU A 195 -0.24 8.94 -13.13
CA LEU A 195 0.21 7.92 -12.19
C LEU A 195 1.40 7.11 -12.73
N LEU A 196 1.50 6.94 -14.04
CA LEU A 196 2.61 6.25 -14.70
C LEU A 196 3.91 7.07 -14.71
N ILE A 197 3.87 8.35 -14.33
CA ILE A 197 5.07 9.14 -14.06
C ILE A 197 5.46 8.91 -12.59
N PRO A 198 6.57 8.21 -12.31
CA PRO A 198 6.92 7.82 -10.95
C PRO A 198 7.05 9.04 -10.03
N LEU A 199 6.41 8.96 -8.86
CA LEU A 199 6.44 10.00 -7.80
C LEU A 199 5.97 11.39 -8.26
N ASN A 200 5.18 11.47 -9.33
CA ASN A 200 4.66 12.75 -9.80
C ASN A 200 3.53 13.25 -8.89
N ASP A 201 3.76 14.34 -8.14
CA ASP A 201 2.77 14.87 -7.22
C ASP A 201 1.57 15.50 -7.93
N PHE A 202 0.42 15.45 -7.25
CA PHE A 202 -0.84 15.99 -7.74
C PHE A 202 -1.76 16.42 -6.61
N ILE A 203 -2.69 17.32 -6.93
CA ILE A 203 -3.70 17.80 -6.00
C ILE A 203 -5.08 17.37 -6.50
N ILE A 204 -5.84 16.70 -5.63
CA ILE A 204 -7.24 16.35 -5.87
C ILE A 204 -8.11 17.49 -5.31
N LYS A 205 -8.81 18.23 -6.18
CA LYS A 205 -9.83 19.20 -5.76
C LYS A 205 -11.23 18.68 -6.09
N LYS A 206 -12.07 18.51 -5.08
CA LYS A 206 -13.49 18.23 -5.25
C LYS A 206 -14.20 19.50 -5.68
N ILE A 207 -14.75 19.52 -6.90
CA ILE A 207 -15.58 20.63 -7.36
C ILE A 207 -17.02 20.31 -6.98
N ASN A 208 -17.59 21.06 -6.04
CA ASN A 208 -19.02 21.03 -5.80
C ASN A 208 -19.71 21.74 -6.97
N LYS A 209 -20.46 21.02 -7.80
CA LYS A 209 -21.41 21.69 -8.69
C LYS A 209 -22.53 22.29 -7.82
N PRO A 210 -22.98 23.53 -8.07
CA PRO A 210 -24.25 23.97 -7.54
C PRO A 210 -25.35 22.99 -8.02
N LYS A 211 -26.28 22.63 -7.14
CA LYS A 211 -27.48 21.87 -7.52
C LYS A 211 -28.12 22.58 -8.71
N VAL A 212 -28.17 21.92 -9.86
CA VAL A 212 -28.98 22.40 -11.00
C VAL A 212 -30.44 22.33 -10.52
N VAL A 213 -31.00 23.47 -10.13
CA VAL A 213 -32.45 23.61 -9.99
C VAL A 213 -33.00 23.57 -11.41
N ASN A 214 -33.84 22.58 -11.70
CA ASN A 214 -34.47 22.39 -13.00
C ASN A 214 -35.31 23.62 -13.40
N THR A 215 -34.73 24.59 -14.08
CA THR A 215 -35.48 25.53 -14.93
C THR A 215 -35.61 24.91 -16.32
N LYS A 216 -36.82 24.40 -16.62
CA LYS A 216 -37.21 23.97 -17.95
C LYS A 216 -37.10 25.16 -18.91
N ILE A 217 -36.25 25.05 -19.93
CA ILE A 217 -36.46 25.76 -21.19
C ILE A 217 -36.60 24.68 -22.26
N ILE A 218 -37.83 24.54 -22.77
CA ILE A 218 -38.15 23.68 -23.89
C ILE A 218 -37.80 24.44 -25.16
N THR A 219 -36.83 23.97 -25.93
CA THR A 219 -36.86 24.05 -27.40
C THR A 219 -35.96 22.97 -28.02
N LYS A 220 -36.62 22.06 -28.74
CA LYS A 220 -36.12 21.14 -29.79
C LYS A 220 -34.85 20.31 -29.51
N GLY A 221 -35.08 19.14 -28.89
CA GLY A 221 -34.63 17.86 -29.46
C GLY A 221 -33.19 17.40 -29.19
N LYS A 222 -32.90 16.97 -27.96
CA LYS A 222 -32.24 15.68 -27.62
C LYS A 222 -31.93 15.66 -26.13
N LEU A 223 -32.53 14.69 -25.42
CA LEU A 223 -32.15 14.33 -24.05
C LEU A 223 -30.89 13.46 -24.12
N VAL A 224 -29.80 13.94 -23.52
CA VAL A 224 -28.69 13.07 -23.11
C VAL A 224 -28.36 13.45 -21.68
N VAL A 225 -28.66 12.54 -20.76
CA VAL A 225 -28.26 12.62 -19.35
C VAL A 225 -27.10 11.67 -19.17
N THR A 226 -25.96 12.18 -18.71
CA THR A 226 -24.87 11.36 -18.13
C THR A 226 -24.36 12.05 -16.85
N PRO A 227 -24.13 11.32 -15.73
CA PRO A 227 -23.72 11.94 -14.48
C PRO A 227 -22.27 12.42 -14.52
N THR A 228 -22.08 13.64 -14.04
CA THR A 228 -20.83 14.39 -14.09
C THR A 228 -20.13 14.42 -12.73
N TYR A 229 -19.00 13.73 -12.59
CA TYR A 229 -17.93 14.15 -11.68
C TYR A 229 -16.71 14.52 -12.52
N GLN A 230 -16.29 15.79 -12.45
CA GLN A 230 -14.99 16.21 -12.98
C GLN A 230 -14.10 16.52 -11.77
N ILE A 231 -12.99 15.79 -11.66
CA ILE A 231 -11.91 16.08 -10.72
C ILE A 231 -10.92 16.94 -11.47
N LYS A 232 -10.65 18.14 -10.94
CA LYS A 232 -9.60 19.01 -11.49
C LYS A 232 -8.30 18.64 -10.81
N ILE A 233 -7.38 18.12 -11.60
CA ILE A 233 -6.02 17.80 -11.16
C ILE A 233 -5.12 18.94 -11.59
N SER A 234 -4.41 19.50 -10.64
CA SER A 234 -3.36 20.49 -10.89
C SER A 234 -2.02 19.83 -10.61
N ILE A 235 -1.15 19.85 -11.61
CA ILE A 235 0.22 19.35 -11.53
C ILE A 235 1.05 20.46 -10.86
N ASN A 236 1.70 20.15 -9.75
CA ASN A 236 2.79 20.97 -9.25
C ASN A 236 4.08 20.25 -9.65
N ASN A 237 4.87 20.85 -10.52
CA ASN A 237 6.23 20.38 -10.77
C ASN A 237 7.05 20.70 -9.51
N MET A 238 7.34 19.69 -8.69
CA MET A 238 8.39 19.82 -7.66
C MET A 238 9.74 19.63 -8.36
N TYR A 239 10.50 20.72 -8.42
CA TYR A 239 11.94 20.71 -8.65
C TYR A 239 12.67 20.46 -7.33
#